data_AF-A0A809PPE0-F1
#
_entry.id   AF-A0A809PPE0-F1
#
_cell.length_a   1.000
_cell.length_b   1.000
_cell.length_c   1.000
_cell.angle_alpha   90.00
_cell.angle_beta   90.00
_cell.angle_gamma   90.00
#
_symmetry.space_group_name_H-M   'P 1'
#
loop_
_entity.id
_entity.type
_entity.pdbx_description
1 polymer ?
#
loop_
_entity_poly.entity_id
_entity_poly.type
_entity_poly.pdbx_seq_one_letter_code
_entity_poly.pdbx_strand_id
1 'polypeptide(L)'
;MPILSIPFDAKRHESGSLRNLYAAVCEYQGEQIWQEVFLAHWDALKSAGQYFKEIRDRDSSAHPWPDLLEGESMNLYCASRLSDLMLLSFQPGDLDVAGLGTTMENYTELFTHLGFEVLKPVQFHAFSCEIVDVIQSEGNSIELLEVLWPAFMLGNMMFARAGVRVKAPAHLLSRGIADCSCLYWAYRRKYRPANDLSHGWGRNSQWRTDFRRDFDLGDRYAYNVDRGVKAIDLRESIPAHAMMDDLITADRINLLKHRCITNMASANDGDYWPYDDYYEEVK
;
A
#
# COMPACT_ATOMS: atom_id res chain seq x y z
N MET A 1 5.43 33.80 -6.56
CA MET A 1 5.18 33.59 -8.01
C MET A 1 3.89 32.80 -8.10
N PRO A 2 2.93 33.18 -8.96
CA PRO A 2 1.72 32.38 -9.13
C PRO A 2 2.11 31.10 -9.88
N ILE A 3 1.84 29.94 -9.27
CA ILE A 3 1.92 28.64 -9.93
C ILE A 3 0.91 28.70 -11.07
N LEU A 4 1.39 28.71 -12.31
CA LEU A 4 0.54 28.54 -13.49
C LEU A 4 -0.19 27.22 -13.34
N SER A 5 -1.49 27.27 -13.06
CA SER A 5 -2.35 26.08 -13.01
C SER A 5 -2.36 25.47 -14.42
N ILE A 6 -1.64 24.38 -14.61
CA ILE A 6 -1.75 23.57 -15.82
C ILE A 6 -3.21 23.08 -15.87
N PRO A 7 -3.95 23.31 -16.97
CA PRO A 7 -5.34 22.86 -17.06
C PRO A 7 -5.40 21.33 -16.93
N PHE A 8 -6.33 20.86 -16.11
CA PHE A 8 -6.61 19.44 -15.89
C PHE A 8 -6.93 18.74 -17.22
N ASP A 9 -6.21 17.66 -17.53
CA ASP A 9 -6.41 16.85 -18.73
C ASP A 9 -6.80 15.41 -18.35
N ALA A 10 -8.11 15.15 -18.29
CA ALA A 10 -8.66 13.83 -17.94
C ALA A 10 -8.12 12.67 -18.82
N LYS A 11 -7.76 12.94 -20.09
CA LYS A 11 -7.23 11.89 -20.98
C LYS A 11 -5.82 11.44 -20.59
N ARG A 12 -5.04 12.34 -19.99
CA ARG A 12 -3.71 12.02 -19.43
C ARG A 12 -3.80 11.02 -18.27
N HIS A 13 -4.93 11.00 -17.55
CA HIS A 13 -5.11 10.23 -16.32
C HIS A 13 -5.83 8.88 -16.52
N GLU A 14 -6.67 8.72 -17.55
CA GLU A 14 -7.44 7.47 -17.79
C GLU A 14 -6.70 6.41 -18.63
N SER A 15 -5.68 6.79 -19.40
CA SER A 15 -4.92 5.90 -20.30
C SER A 15 -3.39 6.05 -20.13
N GLY A 16 -2.98 6.32 -18.89
CA GLY A 16 -1.63 6.73 -18.53
C GLY A 16 -0.54 5.69 -18.80
N SER A 17 0.71 6.17 -18.87
CA SER A 17 1.91 5.38 -19.10
C SER A 17 2.09 4.22 -18.12
N LEU A 18 1.57 4.31 -16.89
CA LEU A 18 1.59 3.22 -15.92
C LEU A 18 0.68 2.05 -16.30
N ARG A 19 -0.52 2.30 -16.84
CA ARG A 19 -1.43 1.21 -17.26
C ARG A 19 -0.84 0.47 -18.46
N ASN A 20 -0.22 1.21 -19.38
CA ASN A 20 0.49 0.62 -20.53
C ASN A 20 1.69 -0.21 -20.07
N LEU A 21 2.48 0.30 -19.11
CA LEU A 21 3.57 -0.46 -18.51
C LEU A 21 3.07 -1.72 -17.81
N TYR A 22 2.00 -1.63 -17.01
CA TYR A 22 1.40 -2.78 -16.35
C TYR A 22 0.96 -3.85 -17.36
N ALA A 23 0.27 -3.44 -18.44
CA ALA A 23 -0.14 -4.36 -19.50
C ALA A 23 1.08 -5.02 -20.16
N ALA A 24 2.11 -4.24 -20.50
CA ALA A 24 3.34 -4.75 -21.09
C ALA A 24 4.05 -5.76 -20.17
N VAL A 25 4.11 -5.49 -18.86
CA VAL A 25 4.67 -6.42 -17.86
C VAL A 25 3.87 -7.73 -17.81
N CYS A 26 2.52 -7.66 -17.84
CA CYS A 26 1.68 -8.86 -17.80
C CYS A 26 1.76 -9.70 -19.08
N GLU A 27 2.03 -9.09 -20.24
CA GLU A 27 2.11 -9.75 -21.54
C GLU A 27 3.52 -10.22 -21.89
N TYR A 28 4.53 -9.78 -21.14
CA TYR A 28 5.93 -10.10 -21.39
C TYR A 28 6.24 -11.59 -21.20
N GLN A 29 7.00 -12.17 -22.14
CA GLN A 29 7.41 -13.59 -22.12
C GLN A 29 8.93 -13.78 -22.32
N GLY A 30 9.71 -12.70 -22.29
CA GLY A 30 11.16 -12.76 -22.47
C GLY A 30 11.93 -12.88 -21.13
N GLU A 31 13.25 -12.72 -21.19
CA GLU A 31 14.14 -12.90 -20.03
C GLU A 31 14.70 -11.56 -19.48
N GLN A 32 14.58 -10.47 -20.22
CA GLN A 32 15.19 -9.16 -19.90
C GLN A 32 14.12 -8.09 -19.67
N ILE A 33 13.15 -8.36 -18.78
CA ILE A 33 12.00 -7.47 -18.58
C ILE A 33 12.40 -6.03 -18.22
N TRP A 34 13.51 -5.86 -17.48
CA TRP A 34 13.98 -4.54 -17.10
C TRP A 34 14.36 -3.71 -18.34
N GLN A 35 15.17 -4.27 -19.22
CA GLN A 35 15.63 -3.61 -20.44
C GLN A 35 14.50 -3.46 -21.47
N GLU A 36 13.77 -4.54 -21.72
CA GLU A 36 12.82 -4.63 -22.83
C GLU A 36 11.46 -3.99 -22.53
N VAL A 37 11.08 -3.89 -21.25
CA VAL A 37 9.79 -3.34 -20.84
C VAL A 37 9.98 -2.06 -20.03
N PHE A 38 10.64 -2.10 -18.87
CA PHE A 38 10.72 -0.93 -17.99
C PHE A 38 11.50 0.23 -18.62
N LEU A 39 12.72 -0.05 -19.12
CA LEU A 39 13.54 0.99 -19.76
C LEU A 39 12.95 1.47 -21.09
N ALA A 40 12.29 0.59 -21.84
CA ALA A 40 11.58 0.97 -23.06
C ALA A 40 10.43 1.98 -22.81
N HIS A 41 9.83 1.97 -21.62
CA HIS A 41 8.78 2.90 -21.21
C HIS A 41 9.30 4.08 -20.37
N TRP A 42 10.60 4.16 -20.09
CA TRP A 42 11.18 5.05 -19.09
C TRP A 42 10.86 6.53 -19.30
N ASP A 43 10.96 6.99 -20.54
CA ASP A 43 10.66 8.38 -20.90
C ASP A 43 9.17 8.70 -20.76
N ALA A 44 8.29 7.75 -21.09
CA ALA A 44 6.85 7.92 -20.91
C ALA A 44 6.46 8.03 -19.43
N LEU A 45 7.24 7.41 -18.53
CA LEU A 45 7.07 7.52 -17.08
C LEU A 45 7.46 8.88 -16.50
N LYS A 46 8.19 9.74 -17.24
CA LYS A 46 8.48 11.11 -16.77
C LYS A 46 7.20 11.92 -16.55
N SER A 47 6.24 11.75 -17.46
CA SER A 47 4.91 12.33 -17.31
C SER A 47 4.20 11.82 -16.07
N ALA A 48 4.56 10.61 -15.62
CA ALA A 48 4.02 10.01 -14.43
C ALA A 48 4.61 10.58 -13.14
N GLY A 49 5.94 10.68 -13.08
CA GLY A 49 6.61 11.33 -11.95
C GLY A 49 6.20 12.80 -11.78
N GLN A 50 5.88 13.50 -12.87
CA GLN A 50 5.36 14.87 -12.79
C GLN A 50 4.01 14.95 -12.05
N TYR A 51 3.05 14.05 -12.33
CA TYR A 51 1.77 14.13 -11.63
C TYR A 51 1.91 13.72 -10.16
N PHE A 52 2.77 12.74 -9.83
CA PHE A 52 3.03 12.39 -8.43
C PHE A 52 3.62 13.58 -7.68
N LYS A 53 4.54 14.30 -8.31
CA LYS A 53 5.06 15.55 -7.77
C LYS A 53 3.97 16.61 -7.58
N GLU A 54 3.05 16.75 -8.53
CA GLU A 54 1.92 17.68 -8.40
C GLU A 54 0.98 17.31 -7.26
N ILE A 55 0.70 16.02 -7.03
CA ILE A 55 -0.05 15.54 -5.86
C ILE A 55 0.68 15.90 -4.57
N ARG A 56 1.99 15.61 -4.51
CA ARG A 56 2.85 15.86 -3.35
C ARG A 56 2.90 17.34 -2.96
N ASP A 57 3.06 18.22 -3.95
CA ASP A 57 3.26 19.66 -3.74
C ASP A 57 1.92 20.41 -3.56
N ARG A 58 0.78 19.69 -3.57
CA ARG A 58 -0.56 20.29 -3.44
C ARG A 58 -0.93 20.45 -1.97
N ASP A 59 -1.18 21.69 -1.57
CA ASP A 59 -1.78 21.99 -0.29
C ASP A 59 -3.31 21.82 -0.32
N SER A 60 -3.90 21.43 0.81
CA SER A 60 -5.34 21.54 1.05
C SER A 60 -5.58 22.47 2.23
N SER A 61 -6.61 23.31 2.13
CA SER A 61 -7.03 24.20 3.22
C SER A 61 -7.99 23.52 4.21
N ALA A 62 -8.54 22.36 3.86
CA ALA A 62 -9.54 21.65 4.67
C ALA A 62 -8.91 20.63 5.62
N HIS A 63 -7.79 20.02 5.21
CA HIS A 63 -7.13 18.93 5.95
C HIS A 63 -5.64 18.86 5.61
N PRO A 64 -4.80 18.21 6.44
CA PRO A 64 -3.35 18.23 6.30
C PRO A 64 -2.79 17.23 5.26
N TRP A 65 -3.60 16.87 4.25
CA TRP A 65 -3.23 16.03 3.11
C TRP A 65 -3.80 16.62 1.82
N PRO A 66 -3.21 16.35 0.64
CA PRO A 66 -3.72 16.85 -0.64
C PRO A 66 -5.08 16.26 -0.99
N ASP A 67 -5.96 17.05 -1.59
CA ASP A 67 -7.11 16.52 -2.32
C ASP A 67 -6.66 15.88 -3.63
N LEU A 68 -7.26 14.76 -4.03
CA LEU A 68 -6.96 14.14 -5.33
C LEU A 68 -7.90 14.70 -6.40
N LEU A 69 -7.33 15.01 -7.57
CA LEU A 69 -8.08 15.27 -8.79
C LEU A 69 -8.56 13.94 -9.40
N GLU A 70 -9.56 14.04 -10.28
CA GLU A 70 -10.14 12.88 -10.94
C GLU A 70 -9.07 12.04 -11.66
N GLY A 71 -9.05 10.74 -11.39
CA GLY A 71 -8.09 9.79 -11.97
C GLY A 71 -6.73 9.70 -11.26
N GLU A 72 -6.38 10.60 -10.34
CA GLU A 72 -5.10 10.53 -9.62
C GLU A 72 -5.01 9.31 -8.69
N SER A 73 -6.10 9.03 -7.96
CA SER A 73 -6.25 7.82 -7.12
C SER A 73 -6.00 6.55 -7.95
N MET A 74 -6.56 6.50 -9.16
CA MET A 74 -6.41 5.37 -10.07
C MET A 74 -4.96 5.21 -10.58
N ASN A 75 -4.22 6.31 -10.73
CA ASN A 75 -2.80 6.26 -11.13
C ASN A 75 -1.91 5.80 -9.98
N LEU A 76 -2.15 6.28 -8.76
CA LEU A 76 -1.53 5.75 -7.54
C LEU A 76 -1.79 4.25 -7.40
N TYR A 77 -3.03 3.82 -7.62
CA TYR A 77 -3.42 2.41 -7.58
C TYR A 77 -2.74 1.59 -8.69
N CYS A 78 -2.59 2.15 -9.90
CA CYS A 78 -1.85 1.47 -10.95
C CYS A 78 -0.37 1.29 -10.61
N ALA A 79 0.27 2.31 -10.02
CA ALA A 79 1.64 2.20 -9.52
C ALA A 79 1.75 1.17 -8.39
N SER A 80 0.77 1.09 -7.48
CA SER A 80 0.80 0.10 -6.39
C SER A 80 0.71 -1.33 -6.92
N ARG A 81 -0.06 -1.58 -7.99
CA ARG A 81 -0.08 -2.89 -8.65
C ARG A 81 1.24 -3.24 -9.32
N LEU A 82 1.90 -2.27 -9.95
CA LEU A 82 3.27 -2.47 -10.46
C LEU A 82 4.23 -2.80 -9.30
N SER A 83 4.10 -2.11 -8.17
CA SER A 83 4.87 -2.38 -6.95
C SER A 83 4.67 -3.82 -6.49
N ASP A 84 3.41 -4.25 -6.38
CA ASP A 84 3.06 -5.61 -5.97
C ASP A 84 3.66 -6.67 -6.88
N LEU A 85 3.64 -6.46 -8.21
CA LEU A 85 4.24 -7.39 -9.18
C LEU A 85 5.76 -7.45 -9.07
N MET A 86 6.45 -6.32 -8.91
CA MET A 86 7.91 -6.30 -8.74
C MET A 86 8.34 -6.96 -7.45
N LEU A 87 7.58 -6.78 -6.36
CA LEU A 87 7.89 -7.38 -5.06
C LEU A 87 7.86 -8.92 -5.08
N LEU A 88 7.13 -9.54 -6.02
CA LEU A 88 7.09 -11.01 -6.14
C LEU A 88 8.48 -11.64 -6.33
N SER A 89 9.44 -10.90 -6.92
CA SER A 89 10.83 -11.37 -7.09
C SER A 89 11.59 -11.51 -5.77
N PHE A 90 11.19 -10.79 -4.72
CA PHE A 90 11.92 -10.71 -3.44
C PHE A 90 11.18 -11.40 -2.29
N GLN A 91 9.90 -11.69 -2.47
CA GLN A 91 9.06 -12.27 -1.44
C GLN A 91 9.39 -13.76 -1.21
N PRO A 92 9.39 -14.21 0.06
CA PRO A 92 9.43 -15.63 0.36
C PRO A 92 8.14 -16.33 -0.11
N GLY A 93 8.15 -17.67 -0.13
CA GLY A 93 6.95 -18.48 -0.32
C GLY A 93 6.80 -19.11 -1.72
N ASP A 94 5.83 -20.02 -1.81
CA ASP A 94 5.63 -20.96 -2.91
C ASP A 94 4.22 -20.87 -3.52
N LEU A 95 3.44 -19.83 -3.22
CA LEU A 95 2.23 -19.56 -4.02
C LEU A 95 2.71 -19.34 -5.46
N ASP A 96 2.34 -20.28 -6.34
CA ASP A 96 2.91 -20.58 -7.67
C ASP A 96 2.86 -19.38 -8.65
N VAL A 97 3.68 -18.38 -8.36
CA VAL A 97 3.76 -17.11 -9.06
C VAL A 97 5.22 -16.76 -9.20
N ALA A 98 5.74 -16.88 -10.41
CA ALA A 98 7.07 -16.43 -10.73
C ALA A 98 7.19 -14.91 -10.52
N GLY A 99 8.28 -14.47 -9.92
CA GLY A 99 8.65 -13.06 -9.90
C GLY A 99 9.06 -12.58 -11.30
N LEU A 100 9.18 -11.26 -11.47
CA LEU A 100 9.55 -10.65 -12.74
C LEU A 100 11.04 -10.82 -13.10
N GLY A 101 11.87 -11.39 -12.22
CA GLY A 101 13.33 -11.45 -12.42
C GLY A 101 14.04 -10.09 -12.28
N THR A 102 13.34 -9.08 -11.75
CA THR A 102 13.91 -7.77 -11.37
C THR A 102 14.71 -7.83 -10.07
N THR A 103 15.67 -6.92 -9.88
CA THR A 103 16.45 -6.76 -8.63
C THR A 103 15.88 -5.67 -7.71
N MET A 104 16.34 -5.61 -6.46
CA MET A 104 15.94 -4.58 -5.49
C MET A 104 16.35 -3.18 -5.96
N GLU A 105 17.48 -3.08 -6.65
CA GLU A 105 17.96 -1.84 -7.27
C GLU A 105 16.99 -1.37 -8.34
N ASN A 106 16.54 -2.26 -9.24
CA ASN A 106 15.54 -1.92 -10.27
C ASN A 106 14.22 -1.43 -9.65
N TYR A 107 13.76 -2.10 -8.59
CA TYR A 107 12.56 -1.68 -7.84
C TYR A 107 12.73 -0.28 -7.25
N THR A 108 13.87 -0.02 -6.60
CA THR A 108 14.20 1.30 -6.04
C THR A 108 14.33 2.38 -7.12
N GLU A 109 14.97 2.05 -8.24
CA GLU A 109 15.21 2.96 -9.35
C GLU A 109 13.89 3.40 -9.99
N LEU A 110 12.95 2.47 -10.24
CA LEU A 110 11.65 2.79 -10.80
C LEU A 110 10.87 3.78 -9.93
N PHE A 111 10.71 3.49 -8.64
CA PHE A 111 9.90 4.34 -7.76
C PHE A 111 10.59 5.68 -7.46
N THR A 112 11.93 5.72 -7.41
CA THR A 112 12.66 6.98 -7.33
C THR A 112 12.46 7.83 -8.59
N HIS A 113 12.47 7.21 -9.78
CA HIS A 113 12.19 7.90 -11.06
C HIS A 113 10.77 8.45 -11.14
N LEU A 114 9.80 7.76 -10.51
CA LEU A 114 8.43 8.24 -10.34
C LEU A 114 8.29 9.32 -9.25
N GLY A 115 9.37 9.70 -8.57
CA GLY A 115 9.38 10.78 -7.58
C GLY A 115 9.04 10.36 -6.16
N PHE A 116 9.03 9.06 -5.85
CA PHE A 116 8.89 8.56 -4.49
C PHE A 116 10.23 8.59 -3.75
N GLU A 117 10.17 8.82 -2.44
CA GLU A 117 11.32 8.82 -1.55
C GLU A 117 11.45 7.49 -0.82
N VAL A 118 12.67 6.95 -0.79
CA VAL A 118 12.97 5.69 -0.10
C VAL A 118 12.98 5.93 1.41
N LEU A 119 12.15 5.19 2.14
CA LEU A 119 12.18 5.13 3.60
C LEU A 119 12.71 3.76 4.05
N LYS A 120 13.75 3.78 4.89
CA LYS A 120 14.31 2.59 5.53
C LYS A 120 14.02 2.65 7.02
N PRO A 121 12.99 1.93 7.52
CA PRO A 121 12.65 1.95 8.93
C PRO A 121 13.79 1.35 9.76
N VAL A 122 14.14 2.01 10.86
CA VAL A 122 15.11 1.53 11.86
C VAL A 122 14.44 0.90 13.08
N GLN A 123 13.12 1.09 13.21
CA GLN A 123 12.27 0.52 14.23
C GLN A 123 10.95 0.06 13.60
N PHE A 124 10.30 -0.92 14.22
CA PHE A 124 8.99 -1.37 13.74
C PHE A 124 7.92 -0.33 14.04
N HIS A 125 7.14 0.03 13.02
CA HIS A 125 5.89 0.75 13.19
C HIS A 125 4.90 0.32 12.10
N ALA A 126 3.63 0.10 12.46
CA ALA A 126 2.63 -0.42 11.51
C ALA A 126 2.43 0.52 10.30
N PHE A 127 2.61 1.84 10.48
CA PHE A 127 2.57 2.82 9.39
C PHE A 127 3.56 2.52 8.26
N SER A 128 4.81 2.23 8.58
CA SER A 128 5.90 2.06 7.60
C SER A 128 6.26 0.61 7.31
N CYS A 129 5.79 -0.33 8.12
CA CYS A 129 6.19 -1.73 8.05
C CYS A 129 5.01 -2.65 7.72
N GLU A 130 5.23 -3.54 6.77
CA GLU A 130 4.40 -4.70 6.47
C GLU A 130 5.08 -5.95 7.03
N ILE A 131 4.35 -6.74 7.82
CA ILE A 131 4.88 -7.96 8.44
C ILE A 131 4.97 -9.07 7.37
N VAL A 132 6.17 -9.62 7.22
CA VAL A 132 6.47 -10.70 6.28
C VAL A 132 6.77 -12.00 7.00
N ASP A 133 7.48 -11.92 8.12
CA ASP A 133 7.88 -13.08 8.92
C ASP A 133 7.98 -12.68 10.40
N VAL A 134 7.53 -13.57 11.29
CA VAL A 134 7.54 -13.35 12.73
C VAL A 134 8.35 -14.44 13.43
N ILE A 135 9.40 -14.01 14.14
CA ILE A 135 10.08 -14.84 15.13
C ILE A 135 9.41 -14.64 16.49
N GLN A 136 8.89 -15.72 17.05
CA GLN A 136 8.22 -15.68 18.35
C GLN A 136 9.24 -15.41 19.48
N SER A 137 8.88 -14.54 20.42
CA SER A 137 9.65 -14.28 21.64
C SER A 137 8.78 -14.21 22.90
N GLU A 138 9.41 -14.28 24.06
CA GLU A 138 8.77 -14.07 25.38
C GLU A 138 8.85 -12.61 25.87
N GLY A 139 9.31 -11.68 25.01
CA GLY A 139 9.47 -10.28 25.37
C GLY A 139 8.13 -9.54 25.51
N ASN A 140 8.20 -8.21 25.55
CA ASN A 140 7.04 -7.32 25.66
C ASN A 140 6.98 -6.25 24.57
N SER A 141 7.82 -6.36 23.54
CA SER A 141 7.94 -5.39 22.46
C SER A 141 8.20 -6.07 21.12
N ILE A 142 7.97 -5.33 20.03
CA ILE A 142 8.26 -5.76 18.67
C ILE A 142 9.64 -5.22 18.28
N GLU A 143 10.57 -6.11 17.96
CA GLU A 143 11.91 -5.81 17.49
C GLU A 143 11.97 -5.99 15.98
N LEU A 144 12.44 -4.96 15.26
CA LEU A 144 12.72 -5.04 13.83
C LEU A 144 14.05 -5.76 13.63
N LEU A 145 14.04 -6.92 12.97
CA LEU A 145 15.24 -7.71 12.72
C LEU A 145 15.86 -7.41 11.35
N GLU A 146 15.02 -7.30 10.33
CA GLU A 146 15.47 -7.17 8.94
C GLU A 146 14.43 -6.43 8.10
N VAL A 147 14.91 -5.59 7.19
CA VAL A 147 14.12 -4.97 6.13
C VAL A 147 14.39 -5.73 4.84
N LEU A 148 13.38 -6.46 4.35
CA LEU A 148 13.45 -7.31 3.17
C LEU A 148 13.29 -6.52 1.86
N TRP A 149 12.48 -5.46 1.91
CA TRP A 149 12.34 -4.46 0.83
C TRP A 149 12.00 -3.09 1.43
N PRO A 150 12.39 -1.99 0.77
CA PRO A 150 12.19 -0.64 1.32
C PRO A 150 10.72 -0.21 1.32
N ALA A 151 10.43 0.81 2.13
CA ALA A 151 9.21 1.59 2.03
C ALA A 151 9.40 2.75 1.04
N PHE A 152 8.30 3.29 0.53
CA PHE A 152 8.28 4.47 -0.31
C PHE A 152 7.25 5.49 0.18
N MET A 153 7.67 6.74 0.22
CA MET A 153 6.84 7.90 0.55
C MET A 153 6.62 8.75 -0.70
N LEU A 154 5.45 9.38 -0.80
CA LEU A 154 5.22 10.51 -1.71
C LEU A 154 4.99 11.76 -0.86
N GLY A 155 6.06 12.53 -0.63
CA GLY A 155 6.05 13.55 0.42
C GLY A 155 5.80 12.90 1.77
N ASN A 156 4.68 13.23 2.40
CA ASN A 156 4.29 12.66 3.68
C ASN A 156 3.25 11.53 3.58
N MET A 157 2.85 11.13 2.37
CA MET A 157 1.96 9.99 2.13
C MET A 157 2.75 8.68 2.06
N MET A 158 2.32 7.65 2.79
CA MET A 158 2.85 6.30 2.65
C MET A 158 2.32 5.67 1.35
N PHE A 159 3.20 5.42 0.40
CA PHE A 159 2.86 4.75 -0.85
C PHE A 159 3.00 3.22 -0.74
N ALA A 160 4.14 2.75 -0.27
CA ALA A 160 4.39 1.32 -0.08
C ALA A 160 5.16 1.09 1.22
N ARG A 161 4.74 0.09 1.99
CA ARG A 161 5.37 -0.25 3.27
C ARG A 161 6.57 -1.18 3.05
N ALA A 162 7.56 -1.05 3.93
CA ALA A 162 8.73 -1.91 3.97
C ALA A 162 8.31 -3.30 4.43
N GLY A 163 8.69 -4.34 3.69
CA GLY A 163 8.52 -5.71 4.15
C GLY A 163 9.56 -6.01 5.21
N VAL A 164 9.12 -6.50 6.36
CA VAL A 164 10.01 -6.72 7.50
C VAL A 164 9.88 -8.11 8.10
N ARG A 165 11.01 -8.61 8.59
CA ARG A 165 11.06 -9.69 9.56
C ARG A 165 11.18 -9.07 10.95
N VAL A 166 10.36 -9.54 11.86
CA VAL A 166 10.29 -9.01 13.24
C VAL A 166 10.39 -10.13 14.27
N LYS A 167 10.76 -9.76 15.48
CA LYS A 167 10.66 -10.61 16.66
C LYS A 167 9.67 -9.98 17.63
N ALA A 168 8.70 -10.75 18.10
CA ALA A 168 7.61 -10.20 18.90
C ALA A 168 6.99 -11.25 19.84
N PRO A 169 6.32 -10.85 20.93
CA PRO A 169 5.49 -11.74 21.73
C PRO A 169 4.11 -11.97 21.11
N ALA A 170 3.50 -13.13 21.39
CA ALA A 170 2.34 -13.64 20.66
C ALA A 170 1.10 -12.77 20.83
N HIS A 171 1.00 -12.06 21.97
CA HIS A 171 -0.09 -11.13 22.24
C HIS A 171 0.01 -9.84 21.41
N LEU A 172 1.20 -9.49 20.88
CA LEU A 172 1.37 -8.39 19.95
C LEU A 172 1.27 -8.90 18.51
N LEU A 173 2.14 -9.86 18.16
CA LEU A 173 2.17 -10.51 16.85
C LEU A 173 2.32 -12.03 17.05
N SER A 174 1.27 -12.78 16.73
CA SER A 174 1.30 -14.25 16.75
C SER A 174 1.86 -14.75 15.43
N ARG A 175 2.95 -15.52 15.50
CA ARG A 175 3.47 -16.26 14.33
C ARG A 175 2.39 -17.21 13.79
N GLY A 176 2.31 -17.33 12.47
CA GLY A 176 1.28 -18.07 11.76
C GLY A 176 -0.05 -17.32 11.61
N ILE A 177 -0.18 -16.14 12.24
CA ILE A 177 -1.33 -15.25 12.11
C ILE A 177 -0.86 -13.94 11.46
N ALA A 178 0.00 -13.16 12.13
CA ALA A 178 0.45 -11.86 11.64
C ALA A 178 1.15 -11.90 10.26
N ASP A 179 1.83 -13.01 9.96
CA ASP A 179 2.57 -13.26 8.72
C ASP A 179 1.80 -14.09 7.68
N CYS A 180 0.69 -14.73 8.05
CA CYS A 180 -0.10 -15.60 7.16
C CYS A 180 -1.54 -15.14 6.91
N SER A 181 -2.11 -14.30 7.78
CA SER A 181 -3.46 -13.75 7.62
C SER A 181 -3.58 -12.90 6.36
N CYS A 182 -4.79 -12.82 5.82
CA CYS A 182 -5.09 -12.05 4.63
C CYS A 182 -4.64 -10.59 4.77
N LEU A 183 -3.94 -10.09 3.74
CA LEU A 183 -3.52 -8.70 3.65
C LEU A 183 -4.51 -7.88 2.83
N TYR A 184 -5.16 -6.91 3.48
CA TYR A 184 -6.11 -5.99 2.85
C TYR A 184 -5.40 -4.87 2.08
N TRP A 185 -6.09 -4.30 1.08
CA TRP A 185 -5.59 -3.27 0.15
C TRP A 185 -4.35 -3.69 -0.66
N ALA A 186 -4.10 -4.99 -0.76
CA ALA A 186 -2.96 -5.54 -1.49
C ALA A 186 -3.48 -6.38 -2.64
N TYR A 187 -3.02 -6.08 -3.85
CA TYR A 187 -3.46 -6.78 -5.04
C TYR A 187 -2.88 -8.19 -5.08
N ARG A 188 -1.60 -8.36 -4.69
CA ARG A 188 -0.94 -9.67 -4.71
C ARG A 188 0.21 -9.80 -3.71
N ARG A 189 0.35 -10.97 -3.09
CA ARG A 189 1.52 -11.40 -2.31
C ARG A 189 1.83 -12.88 -2.61
N LYS A 190 3.09 -13.27 -2.48
CA LYS A 190 3.56 -14.65 -2.67
C LYS A 190 3.52 -15.49 -1.39
N TYR A 191 3.61 -14.85 -0.23
CA TYR A 191 3.74 -15.53 1.07
C TYR A 191 2.43 -15.63 1.86
N ARG A 192 1.37 -14.93 1.44
CA ARG A 192 0.07 -14.92 2.13
C ARG A 192 -1.09 -14.52 1.20
N PRO A 193 -2.34 -14.81 1.55
CA PRO A 193 -3.51 -14.30 0.86
C PRO A 193 -3.55 -12.76 0.86
N ALA A 194 -4.15 -12.19 -0.17
CA ALA A 194 -4.34 -10.76 -0.30
C ALA A 194 -5.80 -10.47 -0.70
N ASN A 195 -6.37 -9.39 -0.18
CA ASN A 195 -7.72 -8.93 -0.50
C ASN A 195 -7.62 -7.49 -1.01
N ASP A 196 -8.11 -7.29 -2.22
CA ASP A 196 -8.15 -6.00 -2.88
C ASP A 196 -9.52 -5.79 -3.50
N LEU A 197 -10.03 -4.56 -3.42
CA LEU A 197 -11.35 -4.22 -3.94
C LEU A 197 -11.46 -4.41 -5.45
N SER A 198 -10.35 -4.52 -6.19
CA SER A 198 -10.38 -4.82 -7.62
C SER A 198 -10.55 -6.31 -7.93
N HIS A 199 -10.43 -7.20 -6.95
CA HIS A 199 -10.65 -8.64 -7.19
C HIS A 199 -12.11 -8.90 -7.58
N GLY A 200 -12.33 -9.77 -8.58
CA GLY A 200 -13.66 -10.08 -9.10
C GLY A 200 -14.23 -9.08 -10.13
N TRP A 201 -13.57 -7.94 -10.35
CA TRP A 201 -13.98 -6.97 -11.38
C TRP A 201 -13.40 -7.27 -12.76
N GLY A 202 -14.12 -6.87 -13.80
CA GLY A 202 -13.64 -6.98 -15.19
C GLY A 202 -12.41 -6.10 -15.47
N ARG A 203 -11.71 -6.40 -16.59
CA ARG A 203 -10.40 -5.79 -16.97
C ARG A 203 -10.34 -4.26 -16.91
N ASN A 204 -11.46 -3.57 -17.19
CA ASN A 204 -11.52 -2.11 -17.18
C ASN A 204 -12.01 -1.56 -15.83
N SER A 205 -12.98 -2.23 -15.19
CA SER A 205 -13.58 -1.77 -13.93
C SER A 205 -12.62 -1.85 -12.75
N GLN A 206 -11.68 -2.81 -12.76
CA GLN A 206 -10.66 -2.95 -11.71
C GLN A 206 -9.79 -1.69 -11.54
N TRP A 207 -9.66 -0.86 -12.59
CA TRP A 207 -8.83 0.34 -12.55
C TRP A 207 -9.52 1.56 -11.93
N ARG A 208 -10.80 1.43 -11.58
CA ARG A 208 -11.54 2.43 -10.79
C ARG A 208 -11.39 2.21 -9.29
N THR A 209 -10.59 1.24 -8.88
CA THR A 209 -10.28 1.00 -7.47
C THR A 209 -9.46 2.16 -6.93
N ASP A 210 -9.87 2.68 -5.77
CA ASP A 210 -9.16 3.75 -5.10
C ASP A 210 -7.90 3.25 -4.39
N PHE A 211 -6.85 4.06 -4.44
CA PHE A 211 -5.64 3.81 -3.69
C PHE A 211 -5.83 4.24 -2.23
N ARG A 212 -5.55 3.36 -1.27
CA ARG A 212 -5.55 3.71 0.15
C ARG A 212 -4.43 4.70 0.45
N ARG A 213 -4.78 5.85 1.04
CA ARG A 213 -3.80 6.86 1.48
C ARG A 213 -3.65 6.91 2.99
N ASP A 214 -2.44 6.66 3.46
CA ASP A 214 -2.01 6.87 4.84
C ASP A 214 -1.00 8.03 4.88
N PHE A 215 -1.01 8.87 5.93
CA PHE A 215 -0.15 10.06 6.05
C PHE A 215 0.61 10.12 7.37
N ASP A 216 1.87 10.56 7.27
CA ASP A 216 2.66 11.05 8.40
C ASP A 216 2.43 12.56 8.53
N LEU A 217 1.83 13.00 9.62
CA LEU A 217 1.50 14.41 9.85
C LEU A 217 2.49 15.10 10.80
N GLY A 218 3.62 14.48 11.07
CA GLY A 218 4.64 14.96 12.01
C GLY A 218 4.38 14.47 13.43
N ASP A 219 3.27 14.89 14.04
CA ASP A 219 2.87 14.56 15.43
C ASP A 219 1.96 13.32 15.55
N ARG A 220 1.37 12.90 14.43
CA ARG A 220 0.46 11.75 14.35
C ARG A 220 0.54 11.07 13.00
N TYR A 221 0.00 9.86 12.94
CA TYR A 221 -0.29 9.12 11.72
C TYR A 221 -1.79 9.15 11.44
N ALA A 222 -2.17 9.32 10.18
CA ALA A 222 -3.54 9.18 9.71
C ALA A 222 -3.63 7.99 8.75
N TYR A 223 -4.57 7.07 8.99
CA TYR A 223 -4.72 5.84 8.21
C TYR A 223 -6.02 5.87 7.40
N ASN A 224 -5.94 5.52 6.12
CA ASN A 224 -7.05 5.42 5.17
C ASN A 224 -7.91 6.70 5.11
N VAL A 225 -7.28 7.85 4.81
CA VAL A 225 -7.92 9.18 4.91
C VAL A 225 -9.12 9.38 3.99
N ASP A 226 -9.13 8.69 2.84
CA ASP A 226 -10.23 8.73 1.86
C ASP A 226 -11.46 7.99 2.36
N ARG A 227 -11.25 6.99 3.22
CA ARG A 227 -12.28 6.10 3.74
C ARG A 227 -13.03 5.41 2.59
N GLY A 228 -14.01 4.60 2.96
CA GLY A 228 -14.97 4.05 2.00
C GLY A 228 -16.29 4.82 2.06
N VAL A 229 -17.31 4.30 1.36
CA VAL A 229 -18.64 4.91 1.23
C VAL A 229 -19.26 5.24 2.60
N LYS A 230 -19.01 4.42 3.63
CA LYS A 230 -19.59 4.64 4.97
C LYS A 230 -18.81 5.64 5.82
N ALA A 231 -17.56 5.97 5.46
CA ALA A 231 -16.72 6.98 6.10
C ALA A 231 -16.65 6.88 7.65
N ILE A 232 -16.24 5.72 8.18
CA ILE A 232 -16.26 5.42 9.61
C ILE A 232 -15.00 5.97 10.29
N ASP A 233 -15.15 6.85 11.28
CA ASP A 233 -14.05 7.29 12.16
C ASP A 233 -13.98 6.42 13.42
N LEU A 234 -12.92 5.61 13.54
CA LEU A 234 -12.75 4.67 14.67
C LEU A 234 -12.41 5.36 16.00
N ARG A 235 -12.23 6.68 16.01
CA ARG A 235 -12.08 7.48 17.24
C ARG A 235 -13.45 7.84 17.86
N GLU A 236 -14.52 7.69 17.09
CA GLU A 236 -15.88 7.99 17.49
C GLU A 236 -16.66 6.71 17.84
N SER A 237 -17.89 6.87 18.35
CA SER A 237 -18.79 5.74 18.55
C SER A 237 -19.19 5.15 17.19
N ILE A 238 -18.83 3.90 16.96
CA ILE A 238 -19.15 3.23 15.70
C ILE A 238 -20.66 3.01 15.58
N PRO A 239 -21.30 3.41 14.46
CA PRO A 239 -22.73 3.18 14.23
C PRO A 239 -23.12 1.70 14.22
N ALA A 240 -24.34 1.38 14.67
CA ALA A 240 -24.83 -0.01 14.72
C ALA A 240 -24.79 -0.73 13.34
N HIS A 241 -25.10 -0.02 12.26
CA HIS A 241 -25.07 -0.57 10.88
C HIS A 241 -23.65 -0.79 10.32
N ALA A 242 -22.65 -0.31 11.06
CA ALA A 242 -21.23 -0.39 10.74
C ALA A 242 -20.48 -1.31 11.73
N MET A 243 -21.20 -1.94 12.66
CA MET A 243 -20.65 -2.99 13.51
C MET A 243 -20.15 -4.16 12.65
N MET A 244 -19.02 -4.71 13.06
CA MET A 244 -18.53 -5.97 12.55
C MET A 244 -18.73 -6.94 13.69
N ASP A 245 -19.70 -7.86 13.57
CA ASP A 245 -20.23 -8.66 14.68
C ASP A 245 -19.13 -9.39 15.49
N ASP A 246 -17.99 -9.63 14.84
CA ASP A 246 -16.87 -10.38 15.37
C ASP A 246 -15.63 -9.55 15.76
N LEU A 247 -15.64 -8.21 15.58
CA LEU A 247 -14.49 -7.36 15.91
C LEU A 247 -14.89 -6.16 16.78
N ILE A 248 -14.24 -6.08 17.94
CA ILE A 248 -14.27 -4.86 18.77
C ILE A 248 -13.47 -3.73 18.10
N THR A 249 -13.72 -2.48 18.51
CA THR A 249 -13.04 -1.29 17.96
C THR A 249 -11.51 -1.40 17.99
N ALA A 250 -10.93 -1.93 19.06
CA ALA A 250 -9.47 -2.09 19.17
C ALA A 250 -8.90 -3.01 18.09
N ASP A 251 -9.60 -4.10 17.76
CA ASP A 251 -9.18 -5.04 16.74
C ASP A 251 -9.37 -4.48 15.34
N ARG A 252 -10.41 -3.67 15.10
CA ARG A 252 -10.56 -2.91 13.85
C ARG A 252 -9.45 -1.89 13.64
N ILE A 253 -9.05 -1.18 14.70
CA ILE A 253 -7.90 -0.27 14.66
C ILE A 253 -6.63 -1.05 14.31
N ASN A 254 -6.40 -2.20 14.96
CA ASN A 254 -5.25 -3.06 14.64
C ASN A 254 -5.30 -3.57 13.19
N LEU A 255 -6.45 -4.04 12.71
CA LEU A 255 -6.66 -4.47 11.33
C LEU A 255 -6.40 -3.34 10.34
N LEU A 256 -6.89 -2.12 10.60
CA LEU A 256 -6.66 -0.94 9.77
C LEU A 256 -5.17 -0.58 9.73
N LYS A 257 -4.51 -0.55 10.90
CA LYS A 257 -3.09 -0.20 11.03
C LYS A 257 -2.19 -1.22 10.36
N HIS A 258 -2.34 -2.50 10.67
CA HIS A 258 -1.49 -3.59 10.18
C HIS A 258 -1.90 -4.13 8.81
N ARG A 259 -3.12 -3.79 8.35
CA ARG A 259 -3.77 -4.31 7.14
C ARG A 259 -4.04 -5.82 7.17
N CYS A 260 -3.87 -6.46 8.32
CA CYS A 260 -4.15 -7.87 8.53
C CYS A 260 -4.43 -8.12 10.02
N ILE A 261 -4.95 -9.30 10.33
CA ILE A 261 -5.03 -9.78 11.71
C ILE A 261 -3.62 -10.09 12.22
N THR A 262 -3.33 -9.75 13.47
CA THR A 262 -1.98 -9.90 14.05
C THR A 262 -1.90 -10.92 15.17
N ASN A 263 -3.02 -11.29 15.79
CA ASN A 263 -3.03 -12.23 16.91
C ASN A 263 -4.29 -13.10 16.93
N MET A 264 -4.22 -14.21 17.67
CA MET A 264 -5.30 -15.21 17.76
C MET A 264 -6.58 -14.68 18.39
N ALA A 265 -6.52 -13.67 19.28
CA ALA A 265 -7.71 -13.16 19.96
C ALA A 265 -8.67 -12.47 18.98
N SER A 266 -8.12 -11.94 17.88
CA SER A 266 -8.87 -11.28 16.81
C SER A 266 -9.07 -12.17 15.57
N ALA A 267 -8.58 -13.41 15.59
CA ALA A 267 -8.63 -14.32 14.43
C ALA A 267 -9.92 -15.14 14.46
N ASN A 268 -10.94 -14.67 13.75
CA ASN A 268 -12.13 -15.47 13.40
C ASN A 268 -12.14 -15.73 11.88
N ASP A 269 -12.89 -16.74 11.43
CA ASP A 269 -13.08 -17.08 9.99
C ASP A 269 -13.93 -16.03 9.23
N GLY A 270 -13.95 -14.77 9.69
CA GLY A 270 -14.83 -13.71 9.21
C GLY A 270 -14.30 -13.00 7.96
N ASP A 271 -15.21 -12.64 7.06
CA ASP A 271 -14.94 -11.76 5.93
C ASP A 271 -14.99 -10.29 6.41
N TYR A 272 -13.85 -9.78 6.88
CA TYR A 272 -13.77 -8.42 7.42
C TYR A 272 -13.81 -7.36 6.30
N TRP A 273 -14.46 -6.22 6.59
CA TRP A 273 -14.59 -5.07 5.69
C TRP A 273 -13.97 -3.79 6.27
N PRO A 274 -12.63 -3.67 6.32
CA PRO A 274 -11.97 -2.52 6.93
C PRO A 274 -11.86 -1.30 5.99
N TYR A 275 -12.37 -1.40 4.76
CA TYR A 275 -12.24 -0.40 3.70
C TYR A 275 -12.91 0.94 4.03
N ASP A 276 -13.95 0.91 4.86
CA ASP A 276 -14.68 2.10 5.29
C ASP A 276 -14.03 2.83 6.48
N ASP A 277 -13.04 2.23 7.12
CA ASP A 277 -12.49 2.67 8.41
C ASP A 277 -11.38 3.70 8.24
N TYR A 278 -11.36 4.68 9.14
CA TYR A 278 -10.31 5.69 9.29
C TYR A 278 -9.91 5.81 10.75
N TYR A 279 -8.64 6.12 10.98
CA TYR A 279 -8.11 6.31 12.33
C TYR A 279 -6.91 7.26 12.32
N GLU A 280 -6.74 8.03 13.40
CA GLU A 280 -5.50 8.77 13.68
C GLU A 280 -4.86 8.29 14.98
N GLU A 281 -3.55 8.15 14.95
CA GLU A 281 -2.71 7.70 16.06
C GLU A 281 -1.63 8.73 16.37
N VAL A 282 -1.51 9.16 17.62
CA VAL A 282 -0.41 10.02 18.08
C VAL A 282 0.89 9.22 18.12
N LYS A 283 2.00 9.83 17.69
CA LYS A 283 3.33 9.19 17.68
C LYS A 283 3.98 9.05 19.05
#